data_AF-A0A2H6A1C5-F1
#
_entry.id   AF-A0A2H6A1C5-F1
#
_cell.length_a   1.000
_cell.length_b   1.000
_cell.length_c   1.000
_cell.angle_alpha   90.00
_cell.angle_beta   90.00
_cell.angle_gamma   90.00
#
_symmetry.space_group_name_H-M   'P 1'
#
loop_
_entity.id
_entity.type
_entity.pdbx_description
1 polymer ?
#
loop_
_entity_poly.entity_id
_entity_poly.type
_entity_poly.pdbx_seq_one_letter_code
_entity_poly.pdbx_strand_id
1 'polypeptide(L)'
;MNFFSRRSDAILAFTGLAGLALFAILYHRAYPHASVKLSLSRTEALERARAVAESLGAPVGELEQAAQFGGNTTELLFLQRTLGLEEASRWASEEVPIWSWNARWFKPQEKEEWRVGLGVDGKLVLLEHLLEDAAPGDSLSQDSARSLAEDFVRGLGWNLEEFDLVESSSQKRERRTDHRFTWEKRGSTIDWQSDGASGGTGAVRLAVSVLGGAVGSYRHFLKVPEDFERKLQSEASVGTVIALASLGLTFLLVLGALAVCVVRSKAGLVQWRMALVLAGVIAAVTVIDALISLPTFKYAYPTEIPWGAYLGIGIAGVVFAALLYAAEVTFTTAAGESLGRELLPQALRGLKELARGKLFEPEAAAAVLRGYALGFGLLGYLTVFYVAAQRWLGAWFPAEGPYSEIFNQYLPFLAPLTVGVIAGISEEITYRLFGISLAKRYLKSTALALLVPAAIWAFAHSNYPVFPVYVRGIELTVAGVLFGLALLRWGIVACIAAHFVINAVLTGVPLLTSGHGGYFLSGLLVIGAALIPAVAGLAIARRASL
;
A
#
# COMPACT_ATOMS: atom_id res chain seq x y z
N MET A 1 -6.95 -29.21 34.07
CA MET A 1 -7.01 -28.02 33.20
C MET A 1 -7.17 -26.80 34.08
N ASN A 2 -6.08 -26.12 34.43
CA ASN A 2 -6.11 -24.82 35.11
C ASN A 2 -4.68 -24.32 35.22
N PHE A 3 -4.25 -23.45 34.31
CA PHE A 3 -3.10 -22.55 34.56
C PHE A 3 -3.28 -21.36 33.63
N PHE A 4 -3.52 -20.20 34.25
CA PHE A 4 -3.92 -18.88 33.70
C PHE A 4 -5.41 -18.66 33.41
N SER A 5 -6.02 -18.01 34.41
CA SER A 5 -7.43 -17.77 34.73
C SER A 5 -8.03 -16.52 34.06
N ARG A 6 -9.31 -16.23 34.35
CA ARG A 6 -10.02 -14.96 34.07
C ARG A 6 -9.14 -13.71 34.23
N ARG A 7 -8.15 -13.72 35.14
CA ARG A 7 -7.21 -12.62 35.35
C ARG A 7 -6.31 -12.33 34.15
N SER A 8 -5.74 -13.34 33.46
CA SER A 8 -4.88 -13.08 32.30
C SER A 8 -5.68 -12.56 31.11
N ASP A 9 -6.90 -13.09 30.92
CA ASP A 9 -7.80 -12.62 29.86
C ASP A 9 -8.33 -11.21 30.18
N ALA A 10 -8.56 -10.89 31.46
CA ALA A 10 -8.91 -9.54 31.89
C ALA A 10 -7.76 -8.54 31.68
N ILE A 11 -6.51 -8.92 32.00
CA ILE A 11 -5.33 -8.08 31.72
C ILE A 11 -5.20 -7.85 30.21
N LEU A 12 -5.31 -8.90 29.39
CA LEU A 12 -5.24 -8.77 27.94
C LEU A 12 -6.35 -7.86 27.40
N ALA A 13 -7.59 -8.04 27.87
CA ALA A 13 -8.71 -7.18 27.48
C ALA A 13 -8.48 -5.73 27.88
N PHE A 14 -8.00 -5.47 29.09
CA PHE A 14 -7.64 -4.13 29.56
C PHE A 14 -6.53 -3.52 28.70
N THR A 15 -5.45 -4.26 28.45
CA THR A 15 -4.36 -3.82 27.57
C THR A 15 -4.86 -3.54 26.15
N GLY A 16 -5.77 -4.36 25.63
CA GLY A 16 -6.38 -4.16 24.33
C GLY A 16 -7.20 -2.87 24.27
N LEU A 17 -8.08 -2.64 25.25
CA LEU A 17 -8.88 -1.43 25.34
C LEU A 17 -8.01 -0.17 25.53
N ALA A 18 -6.99 -0.25 26.39
CA ALA A 18 -6.03 0.84 26.58
C ALA A 18 -5.24 1.11 25.29
N GLY A 19 -4.82 0.06 24.58
CA GLY A 19 -4.13 0.16 23.29
C GLY A 19 -4.99 0.80 22.21
N LEU A 20 -6.27 0.40 22.11
CA LEU A 20 -7.23 1.02 21.20
C LEU A 20 -7.48 2.50 21.54
N ALA A 21 -7.57 2.83 22.83
CA ALA A 21 -7.72 4.22 23.27
C ALA A 21 -6.48 5.05 22.93
N LEU A 22 -5.27 4.52 23.18
CA LEU A 22 -4.01 5.17 22.79
C LEU A 22 -3.93 5.37 21.28
N PHE A 23 -4.28 4.35 20.50
CA PHE A 23 -4.39 4.44 19.04
C PHE A 23 -5.32 5.58 18.65
N ALA A 24 -6.57 5.60 19.14
CA ALA A 24 -7.54 6.63 18.78
C ALA A 24 -7.11 8.05 19.18
N ILE A 25 -6.52 8.23 20.36
CA ILE A 25 -6.10 9.54 20.88
C ILE A 25 -4.86 10.07 20.13
N LEU A 26 -3.92 9.20 19.81
CA LEU A 26 -2.62 9.58 19.24
C LEU A 26 -2.52 9.30 17.73
N TYR A 27 -3.58 8.80 17.08
CA TYR A 27 -3.60 8.41 15.68
C TYR A 27 -2.98 9.47 14.77
N HIS A 28 -3.52 10.69 14.80
CA HIS A 28 -3.05 11.79 13.95
C HIS A 28 -1.60 12.23 14.23
N ARG A 29 -1.06 11.91 15.41
CA ARG A 29 0.35 12.19 15.75
C ARG A 29 1.28 11.07 15.29
N ALA A 30 0.84 9.82 15.41
CA ALA A 30 1.62 8.65 15.00
C ALA A 30 1.61 8.46 13.49
N TYR A 31 0.45 8.70 12.87
CA TYR A 31 0.15 8.52 11.46
C TYR A 31 -0.30 9.86 10.90
N PRO A 32 0.65 10.78 10.64
CA PRO A 32 0.30 12.01 9.95
C PRO A 32 -0.30 11.65 8.59
N HIS A 33 -1.42 12.26 8.24
CA HIS A 33 -2.03 12.13 6.92
C HIS A 33 -2.22 13.53 6.36
N ALA A 34 -1.81 13.75 5.11
CA ALA A 34 -2.21 14.96 4.43
C ALA A 34 -3.73 14.90 4.24
N SER A 35 -4.45 15.90 4.78
CA SER A 35 -5.91 15.93 4.70
C SER A 35 -6.34 16.29 3.28
N VAL A 36 -6.52 15.27 2.44
CA VAL A 36 -7.03 15.45 1.09
C VAL A 36 -8.53 15.22 1.09
N LYS A 37 -9.29 16.31 0.90
CA LYS A 37 -10.73 16.20 0.70
C LYS A 37 -10.99 15.87 -0.76
N LEU A 38 -11.40 14.64 -1.03
CA LEU A 38 -11.82 14.22 -2.37
C LEU A 38 -13.14 14.89 -2.71
N SER A 39 -13.11 16.02 -3.43
CA SER A 39 -14.34 16.72 -3.83
C SER A 39 -15.05 16.08 -5.03
N LEU A 40 -14.30 15.30 -5.83
CA LEU A 40 -14.83 14.59 -6.99
C LEU A 40 -14.86 13.08 -6.76
N SER A 41 -15.99 12.47 -7.08
CA SER A 41 -16.10 11.02 -7.26
C SER A 41 -15.34 10.58 -8.52
N ARG A 42 -15.01 9.29 -8.60
CA ARG A 42 -14.39 8.69 -9.79
C ARG A 42 -15.20 8.96 -11.07
N THR A 43 -16.53 8.82 -10.98
CA THR A 43 -17.43 9.00 -12.12
C THR A 43 -17.43 10.45 -12.59
N GLU A 44 -17.60 11.41 -11.68
CA GLU A 44 -17.58 12.84 -12.02
C GLU A 44 -16.23 13.27 -12.59
N ALA A 45 -15.13 12.78 -12.01
CA ALA A 45 -13.79 13.06 -12.52
C ALA A 45 -13.62 12.52 -13.96
N LEU A 46 -14.13 11.32 -14.24
CA LEU A 46 -14.06 10.73 -15.57
C LEU A 46 -14.92 11.47 -16.60
N GLU A 47 -16.12 11.89 -16.23
CA GLU A 47 -17.01 12.68 -17.10
C GLU A 47 -16.38 14.03 -17.45
N ARG A 48 -15.83 14.74 -16.47
CA ARG A 48 -15.14 16.01 -16.70
C ARG A 48 -13.87 15.82 -17.52
N ALA A 49 -13.07 14.80 -17.22
CA ALA A 49 -11.86 14.51 -17.96
C ALA A 49 -12.16 14.14 -19.41
N ARG A 50 -13.26 13.41 -19.65
CA ARG A 50 -13.77 13.09 -20.99
C ARG A 50 -14.11 14.35 -21.78
N ALA A 51 -14.84 15.29 -21.17
CA ALA A 51 -15.19 16.55 -21.83
C ALA A 51 -13.95 17.35 -22.23
N VAL A 52 -12.90 17.37 -21.39
CA VAL A 52 -11.61 17.98 -21.75
C VAL A 52 -10.97 17.27 -22.94
N ALA A 53 -10.90 15.93 -22.93
CA ALA A 53 -10.33 15.17 -24.04
C ALA A 53 -11.10 15.40 -25.36
N GLU A 54 -12.44 15.38 -25.33
CA GLU A 54 -13.30 15.66 -26.50
C GLU A 54 -13.10 17.10 -27.02
N SER A 55 -12.93 18.08 -26.13
CA SER A 55 -12.66 19.47 -26.53
C SER A 55 -11.35 19.67 -27.29
N LEU A 56 -10.42 18.70 -27.16
CA LEU A 56 -9.13 18.66 -27.85
C LEU A 56 -9.15 17.74 -29.07
N GLY A 57 -10.32 17.21 -29.44
CA GLY A 57 -10.51 16.36 -30.61
C GLY A 57 -10.26 14.87 -30.38
N ALA A 58 -10.14 14.40 -29.14
CA ALA A 58 -9.99 12.97 -28.87
C ALA A 58 -11.27 12.20 -29.28
N PRO A 59 -11.17 11.12 -30.08
CA PRO A 59 -12.32 10.30 -30.47
C PRO A 59 -12.69 9.31 -29.35
N VAL A 60 -12.98 9.81 -28.15
CA VAL A 60 -13.13 8.99 -26.92
C VAL A 60 -14.17 7.86 -27.02
N GLY A 61 -15.13 7.94 -27.96
CA GLY A 61 -16.11 6.89 -28.21
C GLY A 61 -15.55 5.64 -28.90
N GLU A 62 -14.39 5.75 -29.54
CA GLU A 62 -13.70 4.66 -30.25
C GLU A 62 -12.54 4.07 -29.41
N LEU A 63 -12.28 4.65 -28.24
CA LEU A 63 -11.11 4.35 -27.42
C LEU A 63 -11.51 3.58 -26.16
N GLU A 64 -10.59 2.73 -25.71
CA GLU A 64 -10.67 2.10 -24.40
C GLU A 64 -10.39 3.13 -23.30
N GLN A 65 -11.22 3.12 -22.26
CA GLN A 65 -11.08 4.01 -21.11
C GLN A 65 -10.49 3.27 -19.90
N ALA A 66 -9.56 3.91 -19.20
CA ALA A 66 -9.07 3.52 -17.89
C ALA A 66 -8.91 4.74 -16.98
N ALA A 67 -8.92 4.52 -15.66
CA ALA A 67 -8.76 5.61 -14.70
C ALA A 67 -8.13 5.15 -13.39
N GLN A 68 -7.31 6.00 -12.81
CA GLN A 68 -6.78 5.83 -11.46
C GLN A 68 -6.73 7.17 -10.71
N PHE A 69 -6.96 7.14 -9.42
CA PHE A 69 -6.52 8.14 -8.48
C PHE A 69 -5.07 7.86 -8.10
N GLY A 70 -4.24 8.90 -8.06
CA GLY A 70 -2.84 8.77 -7.68
C GLY A 70 -2.29 10.09 -7.17
N GLY A 71 -1.06 10.06 -6.68
CA GLY A 71 -0.34 11.27 -6.35
C GLY A 71 1.16 11.14 -6.50
N ASN A 72 1.85 12.28 -6.51
CA ASN A 72 3.29 12.32 -6.61
C ASN A 72 3.92 12.22 -5.21
N THR A 73 4.30 11.00 -4.83
CA THR A 73 4.94 10.72 -3.54
C THR A 73 6.24 11.50 -3.37
N THR A 74 7.06 11.65 -4.42
CA THR A 74 8.33 12.37 -4.32
C THR A 74 8.13 13.86 -4.04
N GLU A 75 7.18 14.51 -4.72
CA GLU A 75 6.82 15.91 -4.46
C GLU A 75 6.30 16.09 -3.03
N LEU A 76 5.44 15.18 -2.56
CA LEU A 76 4.90 15.20 -1.20
C LEU A 76 6.00 15.02 -0.15
N LEU A 77 6.90 14.05 -0.35
CA LEU A 77 8.02 13.80 0.55
C LEU A 77 8.98 14.99 0.60
N PHE A 78 9.22 15.63 -0.55
CA PHE A 78 10.01 16.84 -0.62
C PHE A 78 9.41 17.96 0.22
N LEU A 79 8.12 18.27 0.02
CA LEU A 79 7.41 19.28 0.81
C LEU A 79 7.44 18.95 2.31
N GLN A 80 7.14 17.72 2.69
CA GLN A 80 7.13 17.31 4.10
C GLN A 80 8.50 17.40 4.76
N ARG A 81 9.55 17.05 4.02
CA ARG A 81 10.93 17.07 4.54
C ARG A 81 11.46 18.49 4.68
N THR A 82 11.06 19.40 3.80
CA THR A 82 11.58 20.77 3.74
C THR A 82 10.75 21.75 4.56
N LEU A 83 9.42 21.69 4.44
CA LEU A 83 8.51 22.67 5.06
C LEU A 83 7.83 22.13 6.33
N GLY A 84 7.90 20.82 6.58
CA GLY A 84 7.11 20.15 7.60
C GLY A 84 5.69 19.82 7.13
N LEU A 85 4.98 18.99 7.89
CA LEU A 85 3.69 18.40 7.48
C LEU A 85 2.58 19.43 7.25
N GLU A 86 2.48 20.44 8.12
CA GLU A 86 1.40 21.44 8.07
C GLU A 86 1.50 22.28 6.80
N GLU A 87 2.69 22.84 6.55
CA GLU A 87 2.98 23.58 5.32
C GLU A 87 2.92 22.69 4.09
N ALA A 88 3.43 21.45 4.15
CA ALA A 88 3.29 20.51 3.04
C ALA A 88 1.81 20.22 2.69
N SER A 89 0.95 20.11 3.70
CA SER A 89 -0.49 19.92 3.49
C SER A 89 -1.15 21.15 2.88
N ARG A 90 -0.76 22.36 3.33
CA ARG A 90 -1.19 23.63 2.74
C ARG A 90 -0.79 23.73 1.27
N TRP A 91 0.48 23.51 0.97
CA TRP A 91 1.02 23.50 -0.39
C TRP A 91 0.30 22.47 -1.27
N ALA A 92 0.07 21.26 -0.78
CA ALA A 92 -0.61 20.22 -1.52
C ALA A 92 -2.11 20.50 -1.76
N SER A 93 -2.70 21.43 -1.00
CA SER A 93 -4.09 21.88 -1.19
C SER A 93 -4.24 23.15 -2.02
N GLU A 94 -3.25 24.06 -1.97
CA GLU A 94 -3.37 25.41 -2.52
C GLU A 94 -2.46 25.66 -3.73
N GLU A 95 -1.26 25.07 -3.74
CA GLU A 95 -0.17 25.45 -4.63
C GLU A 95 0.20 24.36 -5.64
N VAL A 96 0.21 23.09 -5.22
CA VAL A 96 0.70 21.96 -6.01
C VAL A 96 -0.34 20.85 -6.05
N PRO A 97 -0.68 20.31 -7.24
CA PRO A 97 -1.63 19.22 -7.35
C PRO A 97 -0.94 17.90 -7.05
N ILE A 98 -0.69 17.62 -5.76
CA ILE A 98 -0.04 16.37 -5.35
C ILE A 98 -0.89 15.16 -5.72
N TRP A 99 -2.22 15.28 -5.66
CA TRP A 99 -3.14 14.18 -5.97
C TRP A 99 -4.13 14.54 -7.08
N SER A 100 -4.40 13.56 -7.94
CA SER A 100 -5.29 13.73 -9.09
C SER A 100 -5.98 12.43 -9.49
N TRP A 101 -7.18 12.59 -10.05
CA TRP A 101 -7.83 11.58 -10.87
C TRP A 101 -7.27 11.64 -12.29
N ASN A 102 -6.64 10.57 -12.75
CA ASN A 102 -6.06 10.46 -14.07
C ASN A 102 -6.90 9.51 -14.90
N ALA A 103 -7.50 10.06 -15.96
CA ALA A 103 -8.21 9.32 -16.99
C ALA A 103 -7.29 9.11 -18.19
N ARG A 104 -7.39 7.93 -18.80
CA ARG A 104 -6.59 7.52 -19.97
C ARG A 104 -7.52 6.93 -21.01
N TRP A 105 -7.35 7.37 -22.27
CA TRP A 105 -8.00 6.82 -23.45
C TRP A 105 -6.94 6.33 -24.42
N PHE A 106 -7.11 5.11 -24.92
CA PHE A 106 -6.12 4.46 -25.76
C PHE A 106 -6.77 3.42 -26.66
N LYS A 107 -6.03 2.92 -27.65
CA LYS A 107 -6.40 1.73 -28.42
C LYS A 107 -5.27 0.70 -28.35
N PRO A 108 -5.57 -0.59 -28.12
CA PRO A 108 -4.56 -1.63 -28.18
C PRO A 108 -3.75 -1.59 -29.47
N GLN A 109 -2.43 -1.70 -29.36
CA GLN A 109 -1.45 -1.68 -30.45
C GLN A 109 -1.29 -0.33 -31.17
N GLU A 110 -1.79 0.74 -30.59
CA GLU A 110 -1.56 2.10 -31.08
C GLU A 110 -0.81 2.92 -30.02
N LYS A 111 0.25 3.61 -30.43
CA LYS A 111 1.03 4.49 -29.53
C LYS A 111 0.23 5.74 -29.15
N GLU A 112 -0.80 6.08 -29.91
CA GLU A 112 -1.63 7.25 -29.65
C GLU A 112 -2.48 7.08 -28.39
N GLU A 113 -2.34 8.01 -27.46
CA GLU A 113 -3.08 8.01 -26.20
C GLU A 113 -3.44 9.42 -25.77
N TRP A 114 -4.55 9.54 -25.04
CA TRP A 114 -4.94 10.76 -24.35
C TRP A 114 -4.98 10.51 -22.86
N ARG A 115 -4.39 11.40 -22.08
CA ARG A 115 -4.43 11.38 -20.63
C ARG A 115 -4.86 12.74 -20.12
N VAL A 116 -5.81 12.73 -19.20
CA VAL A 116 -6.32 13.93 -18.55
C VAL A 116 -6.33 13.67 -17.05
N GLY A 117 -5.57 14.48 -16.31
CA GLY A 117 -5.55 14.49 -14.86
C GLY A 117 -6.29 15.68 -14.31
N LEU A 118 -7.23 15.43 -13.40
CA LEU A 118 -7.95 16.44 -12.64
C LEU A 118 -7.51 16.39 -11.18
N GLY A 119 -7.13 17.54 -10.62
CA GLY A 119 -6.85 17.69 -9.20
C GLY A 119 -8.06 17.35 -8.34
N VAL A 120 -7.85 17.23 -7.03
CA VAL A 120 -8.95 16.95 -6.08
C VAL A 120 -9.99 18.06 -5.99
N ASP A 121 -9.67 19.25 -6.49
CA ASP A 121 -10.56 20.41 -6.66
C ASP A 121 -11.24 20.46 -8.04
N GLY A 122 -10.91 19.52 -8.93
CA GLY A 122 -11.44 19.42 -10.28
C GLY A 122 -10.77 20.30 -11.32
N LYS A 123 -9.69 21.00 -10.99
CA LYS A 123 -8.89 21.74 -11.98
C LYS A 123 -8.08 20.78 -12.84
N LEU A 124 -7.81 21.17 -14.08
CA LEU A 124 -6.90 20.44 -14.95
C LEU A 124 -5.47 20.54 -14.40
N VAL A 125 -4.80 19.41 -14.22
CA VAL A 125 -3.42 19.35 -13.70
C VAL A 125 -2.47 18.59 -14.62
N LEU A 126 -3.03 17.72 -15.46
CA LEU A 126 -2.31 16.96 -16.46
C LEU A 126 -3.16 16.89 -17.73
N LEU A 127 -2.52 17.13 -18.87
CA LEU A 127 -2.99 16.80 -20.20
C LEU A 127 -1.80 16.18 -20.94
N GLU A 128 -2.03 15.08 -21.62
CA GLU A 128 -1.02 14.44 -22.46
C GLU A 128 -1.70 13.76 -23.65
N HIS A 129 -1.37 14.21 -24.85
CA HIS A 129 -1.66 13.55 -26.12
C HIS A 129 -0.35 12.94 -26.62
N LEU A 130 -0.21 11.63 -26.39
CA LEU A 130 0.95 10.89 -26.86
C LEU A 130 0.75 10.61 -28.35
N LEU A 131 1.73 10.99 -29.17
CA LEU A 131 1.73 10.74 -30.61
C LEU A 131 2.97 9.93 -31.03
N GLU A 132 2.85 9.23 -32.16
CA GLU A 132 4.01 8.65 -32.82
C GLU A 132 4.98 9.71 -33.33
N ASP A 133 6.27 9.40 -33.37
CA ASP A 133 7.31 10.32 -33.81
C ASP A 133 7.14 10.72 -35.29
N ALA A 134 6.59 9.81 -36.10
CA ALA A 134 6.30 10.02 -37.52
C ALA A 134 4.91 10.65 -37.77
N ALA A 135 4.10 10.89 -36.72
CA ALA A 135 2.78 11.47 -36.91
C ALA A 135 2.91 12.87 -37.54
N PRO A 136 2.08 13.18 -38.56
CA PRO A 136 2.15 14.44 -39.27
C PRO A 136 1.75 15.60 -38.35
N GLY A 137 2.27 16.79 -38.64
CA GLY A 137 1.86 18.01 -37.96
C GLY A 137 2.62 19.21 -38.50
N ASP A 138 2.25 20.39 -38.02
CA ASP A 138 2.90 21.62 -38.45
C ASP A 138 4.37 21.66 -37.97
N SER A 139 5.14 22.57 -38.57
CA SER A 139 6.48 22.91 -38.09
C SER A 139 6.52 24.39 -37.80
N LEU A 140 5.80 24.78 -36.74
CA LEU A 140 5.74 26.17 -36.29
C LEU A 140 7.11 26.67 -35.83
N SER A 141 7.33 27.98 -35.93
CA SER A 141 8.45 28.63 -35.24
C SER A 141 8.26 28.53 -33.72
N GLN A 142 9.36 28.62 -32.97
CA GLN A 142 9.30 28.58 -31.51
C GLN A 142 8.43 29.73 -30.96
N ASP A 143 8.45 30.92 -31.57
CA ASP A 143 7.63 32.06 -31.13
C ASP A 143 6.13 31.85 -31.36
N SER A 144 5.74 31.28 -32.51
CA SER A 144 4.34 30.95 -32.78
C SER A 144 3.84 29.84 -31.85
N ALA A 145 4.66 28.80 -31.62
CA ALA A 145 4.34 27.74 -30.67
C ALA A 145 4.26 28.27 -29.24
N ARG A 146 5.14 29.19 -28.86
CA ARG A 146 5.10 29.85 -27.55
C ARG A 146 3.80 30.61 -27.35
N SER A 147 3.36 31.37 -28.37
CA SER A 147 2.10 32.12 -28.30
C SER A 147 0.90 31.19 -28.04
N LEU A 148 0.84 30.05 -28.75
CA LEU A 148 -0.19 29.02 -28.52
C LEU A 148 -0.14 28.45 -27.09
N ALA A 149 1.06 28.18 -26.57
CA ALA A 149 1.22 27.66 -25.23
C ALA A 149 0.82 28.69 -24.16
N GLU A 150 1.18 29.96 -24.34
CA GLU A 150 0.79 31.03 -23.42
C GLU A 150 -0.72 31.27 -23.43
N ASP A 151 -1.36 31.26 -24.60
CA ASP A 151 -2.81 31.43 -24.72
C ASP A 151 -3.58 30.28 -24.08
N PHE A 152 -3.08 29.04 -24.21
CA PHE A 152 -3.63 27.88 -23.52
C PHE A 152 -3.54 28.03 -21.99
N VAL A 153 -2.38 28.43 -21.46
CA VAL A 153 -2.17 28.62 -20.02
C VAL A 153 -3.06 29.74 -19.48
N ARG A 154 -3.19 30.86 -20.20
CA ARG A 154 -4.14 31.94 -19.86
C ARG A 154 -5.59 31.46 -19.90
N GLY A 155 -5.94 30.62 -20.87
CA GLY A 155 -7.27 30.00 -20.99
C GLY A 155 -7.64 29.10 -19.81
N LEU A 156 -6.66 28.51 -19.14
CA LEU A 156 -6.84 27.78 -17.88
C LEU A 156 -6.96 28.70 -16.64
N GLY A 157 -6.87 30.02 -16.83
CA GLY A 157 -6.99 31.02 -15.76
C GLY A 157 -5.68 31.39 -15.07
N TRP A 158 -4.53 30.96 -15.59
CA TRP A 158 -3.23 31.35 -15.04
C TRP A 158 -2.83 32.76 -15.47
N ASN A 159 -2.29 33.52 -14.52
CA ASN A 159 -1.65 34.80 -14.80
C ASN A 159 -0.14 34.59 -15.04
N LEU A 160 0.30 34.61 -16.30
CA LEU A 160 1.70 34.40 -16.67
C LEU A 160 2.66 35.52 -16.17
N GLU A 161 2.15 36.67 -15.72
CA GLU A 161 2.99 37.71 -15.11
C GLU A 161 3.59 37.27 -13.76
N GLU A 162 2.98 36.29 -13.11
CA GLU A 162 3.46 35.68 -11.86
C GLU A 162 4.51 34.59 -12.11
N PHE A 163 4.87 34.33 -13.36
CA PHE A 163 5.77 33.25 -13.73
C PHE A 163 6.95 33.75 -14.57
N ASP A 164 8.09 33.06 -14.42
CA ASP A 164 9.27 33.26 -15.24
C ASP A 164 9.45 32.06 -16.20
N LEU A 165 9.69 32.34 -17.47
CA LEU A 165 10.00 31.30 -18.46
C LEU A 165 11.43 30.79 -18.21
N VAL A 166 11.56 29.56 -17.72
CA VAL A 166 12.84 28.96 -17.32
C VAL A 166 13.39 27.97 -18.34
N GLU A 167 12.56 27.48 -19.26
CA GLU A 167 12.97 26.54 -20.31
C GLU A 167 12.19 26.79 -21.60
N SER A 168 12.88 26.72 -22.74
CA SER A 168 12.28 26.69 -24.07
C SER A 168 13.11 25.76 -24.94
N SER A 169 12.48 24.71 -25.46
CA SER A 169 13.17 23.73 -26.30
C SER A 169 12.31 23.34 -27.50
N SER A 170 12.99 22.94 -28.57
CA SER A 170 12.37 22.51 -29.82
C SER A 170 12.99 21.20 -30.25
N GLN A 171 12.14 20.26 -30.66
CA GLN A 171 12.55 18.96 -31.16
C GLN A 171 11.96 18.75 -32.55
N LYS A 172 12.83 18.69 -33.56
CA LYS A 172 12.43 18.34 -34.92
C LYS A 172 12.11 16.85 -34.98
N ARG A 173 10.88 16.50 -35.32
CA ARG A 173 10.44 15.14 -35.65
C ARG A 173 10.55 14.92 -37.15
N GLU A 174 10.22 13.72 -37.61
CA GLU A 174 10.27 13.40 -39.04
C GLU A 174 9.32 14.28 -39.85
N ARG A 175 8.10 14.53 -39.32
CA ARG A 175 7.00 15.18 -40.05
C ARG A 175 6.31 16.31 -39.28
N ARG A 176 6.94 16.81 -38.21
CA ARG A 176 6.49 17.98 -37.43
C ARG A 176 7.63 18.56 -36.59
N THR A 177 7.40 19.69 -35.92
CA THR A 177 8.31 20.20 -34.88
C THR A 177 7.54 20.33 -33.57
N ASP A 178 8.04 19.67 -32.53
CA ASP A 178 7.49 19.76 -31.19
C ASP A 178 8.24 20.82 -30.38
N HIS A 179 7.53 21.65 -29.62
CA HIS A 179 8.12 22.67 -28.75
C HIS A 179 7.69 22.43 -27.31
N ARG A 180 8.57 22.72 -26.35
CA ARG A 180 8.28 22.65 -24.92
C ARG A 180 8.68 23.94 -24.24
N PHE A 181 7.77 24.44 -23.40
CA PHE A 181 7.95 25.63 -22.60
C PHE A 181 7.69 25.30 -21.13
N THR A 182 8.59 25.72 -20.26
CA THR A 182 8.43 25.53 -18.81
C THR A 182 8.50 26.88 -18.11
N TRP A 183 7.46 27.21 -17.36
CA TRP A 183 7.36 28.40 -16.53
C TRP A 183 7.46 28.03 -15.06
N GLU A 184 8.13 28.87 -14.27
CA GLU A 184 8.30 28.72 -12.84
C GLU A 184 7.58 29.85 -12.09
N LYS A 185 6.78 29.53 -11.08
CA LYS A 185 5.99 30.52 -10.32
C LYS A 185 6.91 31.32 -9.40
N ARG A 186 6.85 32.65 -9.48
CA ARG A 186 7.60 33.56 -8.61
C ARG A 186 7.21 33.36 -7.15
N GLY A 187 8.21 33.39 -6.25
CA GLY A 187 7.99 33.23 -4.81
C GLY A 187 7.65 31.80 -4.37
N SER A 188 7.69 30.81 -5.26
CA SER A 188 7.45 29.40 -4.95
C SER A 188 8.72 28.57 -4.71
N THR A 189 9.89 29.23 -4.68
CA THR A 189 11.18 28.55 -4.52
C THR A 189 11.34 27.98 -3.12
N ILE A 190 11.70 26.69 -3.04
CA ILE A 190 12.04 25.98 -1.81
C ILE A 190 13.47 25.50 -1.92
N ASP A 191 14.34 25.99 -1.04
CA ASP A 191 15.74 25.56 -0.99
C ASP A 191 15.88 24.18 -0.36
N TRP A 192 16.72 23.36 -0.96
CA TRP A 192 17.16 22.08 -0.41
C TRP A 192 18.67 22.04 -0.34
N GLN A 193 19.16 21.59 0.81
CA GLN A 193 20.57 21.31 1.00
C GLN A 193 20.72 19.97 1.71
N SER A 194 21.56 19.10 1.16
CA SER A 194 21.97 17.88 1.83
C SER A 194 23.17 18.16 2.74
N ASP A 195 23.44 17.24 3.67
CA ASP A 195 24.56 17.32 4.62
C ASP A 195 25.95 17.42 3.94
N GLY A 196 26.05 17.21 2.62
CA GLY A 196 27.28 17.18 1.82
C GLY A 196 27.53 18.40 0.93
N ALA A 197 26.88 19.55 1.19
CA ALA A 197 26.95 20.79 0.41
C ALA A 197 26.41 20.73 -1.04
N SER A 198 25.89 19.58 -1.48
CA SER A 198 25.02 19.50 -2.66
C SER A 198 23.59 19.91 -2.28
N GLY A 199 22.87 20.48 -3.24
CA GLY A 199 21.54 21.01 -3.00
C GLY A 199 20.84 21.36 -4.29
N GLY A 200 19.80 22.17 -4.19
CA GLY A 200 19.08 22.71 -5.33
C GLY A 200 17.77 23.33 -4.90
N THR A 201 16.99 23.79 -5.87
CA THR A 201 15.73 24.48 -5.62
C THR A 201 14.56 23.70 -6.19
N GLY A 202 13.55 23.50 -5.36
CA GLY A 202 12.22 23.12 -5.79
C GLY A 202 11.39 24.35 -6.09
N ALA A 203 10.42 24.24 -6.99
CA ALA A 203 9.53 25.35 -7.35
C ALA A 203 8.29 24.85 -8.09
N VAL A 204 7.17 25.56 -7.99
CA VAL A 204 5.95 25.25 -8.74
C VAL A 204 6.18 25.60 -10.21
N ARG A 205 5.86 24.65 -11.10
CA ARG A 205 6.06 24.80 -12.53
C ARG A 205 4.84 24.43 -13.35
N LEU A 206 4.68 25.15 -14.45
CA LEU A 206 3.79 24.84 -15.55
C LEU A 206 4.64 24.42 -16.74
N ALA A 207 4.37 23.25 -17.33
CA ALA A 207 5.02 22.84 -18.57
C ALA A 207 3.95 22.60 -19.63
N VAL A 208 4.17 23.15 -20.83
CA VAL A 208 3.31 22.93 -22.01
C VAL A 208 4.17 22.45 -23.16
N SER A 209 3.71 21.42 -23.86
CA SER A 209 4.25 21.04 -25.15
C SER A 209 3.26 21.33 -26.27
N VAL A 210 3.75 21.94 -27.35
CA VAL A 210 3.03 22.13 -28.61
C VAL A 210 3.55 21.08 -29.59
N LEU A 211 2.68 20.17 -30.01
CA LEU A 211 2.99 19.09 -30.94
C LEU A 211 2.61 19.53 -32.35
N GLY A 212 3.60 19.97 -33.12
CA GLY A 212 3.39 20.63 -34.40
C GLY A 212 2.63 21.94 -34.26
N GLY A 213 1.31 21.89 -34.45
CA GLY A 213 0.42 23.06 -34.51
C GLY A 213 -0.56 23.22 -33.34
N ALA A 214 -0.60 22.26 -32.41
CA ALA A 214 -1.59 22.23 -31.32
C ALA A 214 -0.94 21.92 -29.97
N VAL A 215 -1.57 22.37 -28.88
CA VAL A 215 -1.14 21.97 -27.53
C VAL A 215 -1.41 20.50 -27.34
N GLY A 216 -0.34 19.72 -27.14
CA GLY A 216 -0.43 18.28 -26.92
C GLY A 216 -0.12 17.87 -25.48
N SER A 217 0.46 18.73 -24.65
CA SER A 217 0.58 18.42 -23.23
C SER A 217 0.55 19.66 -22.34
N TYR A 218 0.06 19.47 -21.12
CA TYR A 218 0.12 20.43 -20.03
C TYR A 218 0.35 19.70 -18.72
N ARG A 219 1.21 20.28 -17.87
CA ARG A 219 1.46 19.79 -16.52
C ARG A 219 1.60 20.94 -15.54
N HIS A 220 0.89 20.83 -14.43
CA HIS A 220 1.11 21.62 -13.22
C HIS A 220 1.76 20.71 -12.17
N PHE A 221 2.98 21.03 -11.72
CA PHE A 221 3.75 20.14 -10.84
C PHE A 221 4.77 20.91 -10.00
N LEU A 222 5.27 20.27 -8.94
CA LEU A 222 6.41 20.77 -8.19
C LEU A 222 7.71 20.18 -8.76
N LYS A 223 8.63 21.04 -9.20
CA LYS A 223 10.02 20.60 -9.44
C LYS A 223 10.62 20.17 -8.12
N VAL A 224 11.14 18.95 -8.07
CA VAL A 224 11.97 18.47 -6.96
C VAL A 224 13.43 18.58 -7.37
N PRO A 225 14.34 19.05 -6.49
CA PRO A 225 15.78 19.04 -6.76
C PRO A 225 16.28 17.62 -7.01
N GLU A 226 17.06 17.41 -8.08
CA GLU A 226 17.69 16.11 -8.38
C GLU A 226 18.49 15.56 -7.20
N ASP A 227 19.13 16.43 -6.41
CA ASP A 227 19.88 16.03 -5.23
C ASP A 227 19.00 15.39 -4.14
N PHE A 228 17.78 15.92 -3.93
CA PHE A 228 16.81 15.33 -3.02
C PHE A 228 16.37 13.95 -3.52
N GLU A 229 16.02 13.85 -4.81
CA GLU A 229 15.59 12.59 -5.42
C GLU A 229 16.67 11.51 -5.28
N ARG A 230 17.93 11.85 -5.57
CA ARG A 230 19.07 10.94 -5.42
C ARG A 230 19.25 10.50 -3.97
N LYS A 231 19.16 11.41 -3.00
CA LYS A 231 19.30 11.06 -1.56
C LYS A 231 18.17 10.14 -1.11
N LEU A 232 16.92 10.49 -1.45
CA LEU A 232 15.75 9.67 -1.14
C LEU A 232 15.86 8.27 -1.77
N GLN A 233 16.23 8.20 -3.04
CA GLN A 233 16.43 6.93 -3.75
C GLN A 233 17.56 6.11 -3.11
N SER A 234 18.66 6.74 -2.68
CA SER A 234 19.77 6.06 -2.00
C SER A 234 19.31 5.43 -0.67
N GLU A 235 18.61 6.18 0.18
CA GLU A 235 18.08 5.67 1.44
C GLU A 235 17.03 4.57 1.22
N ALA A 236 16.09 4.78 0.31
CA ALA A 236 15.08 3.78 -0.05
C ALA A 236 15.70 2.49 -0.61
N SER A 237 16.75 2.59 -1.44
CA SER A 237 17.46 1.43 -2.00
C SER A 237 18.10 0.56 -0.92
N VAL A 238 18.66 1.17 0.13
CA VAL A 238 19.18 0.41 1.28
C VAL A 238 18.06 -0.38 1.95
N GLY A 239 16.91 0.26 2.16
CA GLY A 239 15.71 -0.40 2.68
C GLY A 239 15.26 -1.58 1.82
N THR A 240 15.24 -1.41 0.49
CA THR A 240 14.94 -2.47 -0.48
C THR A 240 15.92 -3.64 -0.39
N VAL A 241 17.23 -3.38 -0.30
CA VAL A 241 18.25 -4.45 -0.17
C VAL A 241 18.06 -5.23 1.13
N ILE A 242 17.79 -4.56 2.24
CA ILE A 242 17.49 -5.22 3.53
C ILE A 242 16.23 -6.09 3.41
N ALA A 243 15.17 -5.54 2.81
CA ALA A 243 13.93 -6.27 2.59
C ALA A 243 14.14 -7.52 1.72
N LEU A 244 14.88 -7.41 0.61
CA LEU A 244 15.22 -8.54 -0.26
C LEU A 244 16.07 -9.60 0.44
N ALA A 245 17.05 -9.18 1.27
CA ALA A 245 17.82 -10.12 2.07
C ALA A 245 16.94 -10.90 3.05
N SER A 246 16.01 -10.22 3.74
CA SER A 246 15.03 -10.87 4.60
C SER A 246 14.07 -11.78 3.85
N LEU A 247 13.58 -11.38 2.66
CA LEU A 247 12.76 -12.25 1.80
C LEU A 247 13.54 -13.49 1.35
N GLY A 248 14.84 -13.36 1.09
CA GLY A 248 15.73 -14.50 0.85
C GLY A 248 15.78 -15.47 2.04
N LEU A 249 15.84 -14.96 3.27
CA LEU A 249 15.76 -15.78 4.49
C LEU A 249 14.37 -16.42 4.64
N THR A 250 13.29 -15.73 4.30
CA THR A 250 11.94 -16.31 4.26
C THR A 250 11.85 -17.43 3.23
N PHE A 251 12.43 -17.26 2.04
CA PHE A 251 12.50 -18.32 1.04
C PHE A 251 13.24 -19.56 1.57
N LEU A 252 14.38 -19.37 2.25
CA LEU A 252 15.09 -20.46 2.92
C LEU A 252 14.24 -21.12 4.02
N LEU A 253 13.44 -20.34 4.74
CA LEU A 253 12.50 -20.85 5.74
C LEU A 253 11.45 -21.76 5.08
N VAL A 254 10.84 -21.32 3.97
CA VAL A 254 9.86 -22.12 3.21
C VAL A 254 10.50 -23.40 2.63
N LEU A 255 11.73 -23.33 2.12
CA LEU A 255 12.48 -24.54 1.72
C LEU A 255 12.75 -25.48 2.90
N GLY A 256 13.03 -24.92 4.08
CA GLY A 256 13.11 -25.68 5.32
C GLY A 256 11.80 -26.37 5.68
N ALA A 257 10.66 -25.71 5.49
CA ALA A 257 9.34 -26.30 5.69
C ALA A 257 9.10 -27.46 4.73
N LEU A 258 9.45 -27.29 3.45
CA LEU A 258 9.39 -28.36 2.46
C LEU A 258 10.27 -29.56 2.85
N ALA A 259 11.51 -29.32 3.26
CA ALA A 259 12.42 -30.39 3.71
C ALA A 259 11.85 -31.14 4.93
N VAL A 260 11.31 -30.41 5.92
CA VAL A 260 10.64 -31.01 7.09
C VAL A 260 9.43 -31.84 6.65
N CYS A 261 8.63 -31.36 5.71
CA CYS A 261 7.50 -32.13 5.15
C CYS A 261 7.98 -33.43 4.51
N VAL A 262 8.98 -33.38 3.61
CA VAL A 262 9.52 -34.58 2.94
C VAL A 262 9.99 -35.64 3.94
N VAL A 263 10.71 -35.22 4.99
CA VAL A 263 11.22 -36.14 6.03
C VAL A 263 10.07 -36.70 6.87
N ARG A 264 9.17 -35.85 7.35
CA ARG A 264 8.12 -36.24 8.31
C ARG A 264 6.92 -36.93 7.65
N SER A 265 6.69 -36.71 6.36
CA SER A 265 5.66 -37.44 5.59
C SER A 265 5.99 -38.92 5.45
N LYS A 266 7.27 -39.29 5.30
CA LYS A 266 7.71 -40.70 5.30
C LYS A 266 7.37 -41.41 6.61
N ALA A 267 7.28 -40.68 7.72
CA ALA A 267 6.91 -41.18 9.04
C ALA A 267 5.40 -41.07 9.35
N GLY A 268 4.57 -40.62 8.39
CA GLY A 268 3.13 -40.43 8.61
C GLY A 268 2.79 -39.27 9.58
N LEU A 269 3.72 -38.36 9.84
CA LEU A 269 3.58 -37.31 10.85
C LEU A 269 3.03 -35.99 10.29
N VAL A 270 2.57 -35.93 9.04
CA VAL A 270 2.11 -34.69 8.39
C VAL A 270 0.60 -34.72 8.14
N GLN A 271 -0.10 -33.67 8.56
CA GLN A 271 -1.55 -33.50 8.34
C GLN A 271 -1.85 -32.63 7.12
N TRP A 272 -1.79 -33.21 5.92
CA TRP A 272 -1.97 -32.49 4.65
C TRP A 272 -3.32 -31.79 4.48
N ARG A 273 -4.41 -32.41 4.93
CA ARG A 273 -5.76 -31.86 4.73
C ARG A 273 -5.90 -30.44 5.27
N MET A 274 -5.33 -30.18 6.45
CA MET A 274 -5.42 -28.88 7.10
C MET A 274 -4.63 -27.82 6.31
N ALA A 275 -3.42 -28.17 5.90
CA ALA A 275 -2.56 -27.33 5.09
C ALA A 275 -3.21 -26.95 3.75
N LEU A 276 -3.80 -27.93 3.05
CA LEU A 276 -4.45 -27.71 1.76
C LEU A 276 -5.71 -26.85 1.87
N VAL A 277 -6.48 -26.94 2.97
CA VAL A 277 -7.64 -26.07 3.17
C VAL A 277 -7.21 -24.61 3.35
N LEU A 278 -6.22 -24.34 4.21
CA LEU A 278 -5.74 -22.97 4.42
C LEU A 278 -5.08 -22.40 3.15
N ALA A 279 -4.34 -23.24 2.42
CA ALA A 279 -3.78 -22.87 1.12
C ALA A 279 -4.87 -22.54 0.09
N GLY A 280 -5.97 -23.31 0.05
CA GLY A 280 -7.12 -23.03 -0.83
C GLY A 280 -7.83 -21.72 -0.48
N VAL A 281 -7.99 -21.41 0.82
CA VAL A 281 -8.53 -20.11 1.27
C VAL A 281 -7.63 -18.98 0.81
N ILE A 282 -6.31 -19.10 1.01
CA ILE A 282 -5.37 -18.06 0.62
C ILE A 282 -5.34 -17.87 -0.90
N ALA A 283 -5.29 -18.95 -1.68
CA ALA A 283 -5.38 -18.87 -3.14
C ALA A 283 -6.67 -18.16 -3.60
N ALA A 284 -7.82 -18.48 -2.99
CA ALA A 284 -9.09 -17.85 -3.32
C ALA A 284 -9.08 -16.35 -2.99
N VAL A 285 -8.56 -15.96 -1.83
CA VAL A 285 -8.47 -14.55 -1.43
C VAL A 285 -7.48 -13.79 -2.30
N THR A 286 -6.36 -14.39 -2.69
CA THR A 286 -5.41 -13.79 -3.66
C THR A 286 -6.08 -13.55 -5.02
N VAL A 287 -6.92 -14.47 -5.50
CA VAL A 287 -7.68 -14.25 -6.74
C VAL A 287 -8.72 -13.14 -6.57
N ILE A 288 -9.42 -13.07 -5.44
CA ILE A 288 -10.36 -11.98 -5.15
C ILE A 288 -9.64 -10.63 -5.14
N ASP A 289 -8.47 -10.56 -4.51
CA ASP A 289 -7.63 -9.36 -4.45
C ASP A 289 -7.18 -8.89 -5.84
N ALA A 290 -6.82 -9.82 -6.72
CA ALA A 290 -6.51 -9.53 -8.11
C ALA A 290 -7.73 -9.01 -8.90
N LEU A 291 -8.91 -9.58 -8.68
CA LEU A 291 -10.15 -9.17 -9.35
C LEU A 291 -10.56 -7.75 -8.94
N ILE A 292 -10.46 -7.39 -7.65
CA ILE A 292 -10.80 -6.03 -7.20
C ILE A 292 -9.78 -4.98 -7.67
N SER A 293 -8.54 -5.41 -7.98
CA SER A 293 -7.45 -4.57 -8.49
C SER A 293 -7.41 -4.45 -10.02
N LEU A 294 -8.38 -5.05 -10.73
CA LEU A 294 -8.47 -4.99 -12.20
C LEU A 294 -8.50 -3.55 -12.78
N PRO A 295 -9.08 -2.51 -12.14
CA PRO A 295 -9.00 -1.16 -12.69
C PRO A 295 -7.58 -0.61 -12.75
N THR A 296 -6.77 -0.85 -11.70
CA THR A 296 -5.34 -0.51 -11.68
C THR A 296 -4.60 -1.29 -12.76
N PHE A 297 -4.88 -2.58 -12.91
CA PHE A 297 -4.31 -3.41 -13.98
C PHE A 297 -4.64 -2.87 -15.38
N LYS A 298 -5.90 -2.49 -15.65
CA LYS A 298 -6.29 -1.89 -16.93
C LYS A 298 -5.58 -0.55 -17.17
N TYR A 299 -5.46 0.29 -16.14
CA TYR A 299 -4.77 1.57 -16.27
C TYR A 299 -3.28 1.42 -16.59
N ALA A 300 -2.63 0.38 -16.07
CA ALA A 300 -1.21 0.08 -16.29
C ALA A 300 -0.92 -0.64 -17.62
N TYR A 301 -1.92 -0.88 -18.47
CA TYR A 301 -1.75 -1.61 -19.72
C TYR A 301 -0.81 -0.89 -20.72
N PRO A 302 0.32 -1.47 -21.14
CA PRO A 302 1.15 -0.92 -22.21
C PRO A 302 0.50 -1.21 -23.57
N THR A 303 0.21 -0.17 -24.36
CA THR A 303 -0.52 -0.30 -25.62
C THR A 303 0.27 -1.05 -26.69
N GLU A 304 1.60 -1.14 -26.57
CA GLU A 304 2.42 -1.88 -27.54
C GLU A 304 2.14 -3.40 -27.54
N ILE A 305 1.58 -3.92 -26.44
CA ILE A 305 1.29 -5.35 -26.28
C ILE A 305 -0.17 -5.62 -26.65
N PRO A 306 -0.53 -6.64 -27.46
CA PRO A 306 -1.94 -6.97 -27.69
C PRO A 306 -2.70 -7.24 -26.38
N TRP A 307 -3.92 -6.70 -26.24
CA TRP A 307 -4.72 -6.82 -25.00
C TRP A 307 -4.86 -8.25 -24.48
N GLY A 308 -5.13 -9.22 -25.38
CA GLY A 308 -5.25 -10.63 -25.01
C GLY A 308 -3.95 -11.21 -24.43
N ALA A 309 -2.78 -10.79 -24.92
CA ALA A 309 -1.49 -11.21 -24.39
C ALA A 309 -1.23 -10.58 -23.02
N TYR A 310 -1.52 -9.28 -22.84
CA TYR A 310 -1.42 -8.62 -21.55
C TYR A 310 -2.34 -9.26 -20.50
N LEU A 311 -3.59 -9.53 -20.85
CA LEU A 311 -4.53 -10.24 -19.99
C LEU A 311 -4.04 -11.65 -19.65
N GLY A 312 -3.48 -12.37 -20.63
CA GLY A 312 -2.86 -13.68 -20.41
C GLY A 312 -1.70 -13.65 -19.42
N ILE A 313 -0.81 -12.64 -19.54
CA ILE A 313 0.29 -12.39 -18.59
C ILE A 313 -0.27 -12.09 -17.20
N GLY A 314 -1.29 -11.23 -17.11
CA GLY A 314 -1.97 -10.91 -15.85
C GLY A 314 -2.56 -12.15 -15.18
N ILE A 315 -3.34 -12.95 -15.92
CA ILE A 315 -3.93 -14.21 -15.42
C ILE A 315 -2.83 -15.18 -14.98
N ALA A 316 -1.78 -15.36 -15.79
CA ALA A 316 -0.65 -16.21 -15.43
C ALA A 316 0.05 -15.73 -14.16
N GLY A 317 0.22 -14.41 -14.01
CA GLY A 317 0.79 -13.79 -12.82
C GLY A 317 -0.06 -14.02 -11.57
N VAL A 318 -1.39 -13.89 -11.68
CA VAL A 318 -2.33 -14.15 -10.57
C VAL A 318 -2.33 -15.63 -10.19
N VAL A 319 -2.37 -16.54 -11.18
CA VAL A 319 -2.29 -17.99 -10.93
C VAL A 319 -0.96 -18.33 -10.27
N PHE A 320 0.16 -17.79 -10.77
CA PHE A 320 1.47 -18.00 -10.19
C PHE A 320 1.55 -17.50 -8.74
N ALA A 321 1.08 -16.28 -8.46
CA ALA A 321 1.05 -15.72 -7.12
C ALA A 321 0.16 -16.55 -6.17
N ALA A 322 -1.04 -16.94 -6.61
CA ALA A 322 -1.95 -17.77 -5.81
C ALA A 322 -1.33 -19.15 -5.52
N LEU A 323 -0.66 -19.77 -6.50
CA LEU A 323 0.05 -21.04 -6.30
C LEU A 323 1.27 -20.89 -5.38
N LEU A 324 2.01 -19.79 -5.48
CA LEU A 324 3.16 -19.52 -4.63
C LEU A 324 2.74 -19.36 -3.16
N TYR A 325 1.74 -18.53 -2.89
CA TYR A 325 1.18 -18.39 -1.54
C TYR A 325 0.53 -19.68 -1.03
N ALA A 326 -0.18 -20.41 -1.89
CA ALA A 326 -0.74 -21.70 -1.53
C ALA A 326 0.34 -22.73 -1.17
N ALA A 327 1.44 -22.76 -1.92
CA ALA A 327 2.58 -23.64 -1.66
C ALA A 327 3.27 -23.26 -0.34
N GLU A 328 3.56 -21.97 -0.14
CA GLU A 328 4.10 -21.44 1.12
C GLU A 328 3.24 -21.89 2.31
N VAL A 329 1.94 -21.57 2.29
CA VAL A 329 1.01 -21.89 3.37
C VAL A 329 0.87 -23.39 3.54
N THR A 330 0.88 -24.17 2.46
CA THR A 330 0.81 -25.64 2.53
C THR A 330 2.00 -26.19 3.30
N PHE A 331 3.23 -25.88 2.89
CA PHE A 331 4.42 -26.47 3.50
C PHE A 331 4.66 -25.94 4.90
N THR A 332 4.46 -24.66 5.14
CA THR A 332 4.66 -24.06 6.48
C THR A 332 3.58 -24.51 7.46
N THR A 333 2.31 -24.65 7.05
CA THR A 333 1.26 -25.25 7.89
C THR A 333 1.58 -26.70 8.22
N ALA A 334 1.91 -27.51 7.21
CA ALA A 334 2.18 -28.93 7.37
C ALA A 334 3.39 -29.20 8.28
N ALA A 335 4.50 -28.49 8.04
CA ALA A 335 5.70 -28.60 8.85
C ALA A 335 5.52 -28.00 10.25
N GLY A 336 4.89 -26.83 10.33
CA GLY A 336 4.66 -26.09 11.58
C GLY A 336 3.71 -26.84 12.51
N GLU A 337 2.63 -27.43 12.01
CA GLU A 337 1.77 -28.29 12.80
C GLU A 337 2.50 -29.54 13.28
N SER A 338 3.26 -30.18 12.39
CA SER A 338 3.95 -31.43 12.70
C SER A 338 5.02 -31.25 13.77
N LEU A 339 5.81 -30.18 13.68
CA LEU A 339 6.80 -29.79 14.70
C LEU A 339 6.14 -29.24 15.96
N GLY A 340 5.09 -28.42 15.79
CA GLY A 340 4.34 -27.81 16.88
C GLY A 340 3.70 -28.85 17.80
N ARG A 341 3.19 -29.97 17.26
CA ARG A 341 2.66 -31.07 18.09
C ARG A 341 3.69 -31.67 19.05
N GLU A 342 4.96 -31.70 18.65
CA GLU A 342 6.05 -32.27 19.43
C GLU A 342 6.62 -31.25 20.41
N LEU A 343 6.81 -30.01 19.96
CA LEU A 343 7.58 -29.00 20.69
C LEU A 343 6.72 -27.95 21.39
N LEU A 344 5.59 -27.56 20.78
CA LEU A 344 4.76 -26.42 21.19
C LEU A 344 3.25 -26.74 21.05
N PRO A 345 2.69 -27.76 21.74
CA PRO A 345 1.30 -28.18 21.50
C PRO A 345 0.26 -27.05 21.71
N GLN A 346 0.56 -26.11 22.62
CA GLN A 346 -0.31 -24.96 22.90
C GLN A 346 -0.40 -23.97 21.73
N ALA A 347 0.62 -23.92 20.85
CA ALA A 347 0.63 -23.05 19.68
C ALA A 347 -0.45 -23.44 18.66
N LEU A 348 -0.93 -24.68 18.69
CA LEU A 348 -1.90 -25.23 17.73
C LEU A 348 -3.36 -24.99 18.10
N ARG A 349 -3.64 -24.35 19.25
CA ARG A 349 -5.02 -24.11 19.71
C ARG A 349 -5.84 -23.38 18.66
N GLY A 350 -7.04 -23.91 18.38
CA GLY A 350 -7.98 -23.37 17.40
C GLY A 350 -7.65 -23.65 15.93
N LEU A 351 -6.44 -24.15 15.61
CA LEU A 351 -6.00 -24.30 14.21
C LEU A 351 -6.86 -25.32 13.45
N LYS A 352 -7.25 -26.40 14.12
CA LYS A 352 -8.09 -27.46 13.54
C LYS A 352 -9.53 -26.98 13.34
N GLU A 353 -10.04 -26.18 14.25
CA GLU A 353 -11.35 -25.54 14.18
C GLU A 353 -11.39 -24.54 13.03
N LEU A 354 -10.37 -23.68 12.92
CA LEU A 354 -10.19 -22.73 11.82
C LEU A 354 -10.22 -23.45 10.46
N ALA A 355 -9.39 -24.49 10.29
CA ALA A 355 -9.34 -25.25 9.03
C ALA A 355 -10.60 -26.08 8.74
N ARG A 356 -11.53 -26.20 9.69
CA ARG A 356 -12.85 -26.82 9.48
C ARG A 356 -13.96 -25.80 9.28
N GLY A 357 -13.64 -24.50 9.25
CA GLY A 357 -14.64 -23.43 9.21
C GLY A 357 -15.45 -23.29 10.51
N LYS A 358 -14.96 -23.87 11.61
CA LYS A 358 -15.64 -23.92 12.91
C LYS A 358 -15.17 -22.80 13.85
N LEU A 359 -15.07 -21.58 13.32
CA LEU A 359 -14.64 -20.37 14.05
C LEU A 359 -15.55 -20.01 15.24
N PHE A 360 -16.76 -20.55 15.25
CA PHE A 360 -17.81 -20.27 16.23
C PHE A 360 -17.94 -21.37 17.30
N GLU A 361 -16.96 -22.26 17.43
CA GLU A 361 -16.84 -23.14 18.58
C GLU A 361 -16.19 -22.40 19.76
N PRO A 362 -16.49 -22.76 21.03
CA PRO A 362 -16.04 -22.00 22.20
C PRO A 362 -14.52 -21.75 22.27
N GLU A 363 -13.70 -22.72 21.87
CA GLU A 363 -12.23 -22.58 21.88
C GLU A 363 -11.74 -21.61 20.81
N ALA A 364 -12.26 -21.71 19.58
CA ALA A 364 -11.92 -20.81 18.48
C ALA A 364 -12.42 -19.38 18.76
N ALA A 365 -13.66 -19.24 19.26
CA ALA A 365 -14.23 -17.97 19.69
C ALA A 365 -13.38 -17.27 20.76
N ALA A 366 -12.92 -18.00 21.78
CA ALA A 366 -12.05 -17.45 22.81
C ALA A 366 -10.68 -17.02 22.25
N ALA A 367 -10.10 -17.78 21.32
CA ALA A 367 -8.85 -17.42 20.65
C ALA A 367 -9.02 -16.16 19.79
N VAL A 368 -10.12 -16.04 19.05
CA VAL A 368 -10.48 -14.84 18.28
C VAL A 368 -10.58 -13.63 19.21
N LEU A 369 -11.35 -13.69 20.30
CA LEU A 369 -11.48 -12.57 21.24
C LEU A 369 -10.14 -12.12 21.84
N ARG A 370 -9.28 -13.08 22.20
CA ARG A 370 -7.90 -12.79 22.66
C ARG A 370 -7.08 -12.15 21.55
N GLY A 371 -7.23 -12.60 20.30
CA GLY A 371 -6.62 -11.99 19.14
C GLY A 371 -7.03 -10.54 18.95
N TYR A 372 -8.31 -10.20 19.07
CA TYR A 372 -8.74 -8.79 18.98
C TYR A 372 -8.13 -7.93 20.09
N ALA A 373 -8.14 -8.42 21.33
CA ALA A 373 -7.53 -7.70 22.44
C ALA A 373 -6.01 -7.52 22.26
N LEU A 374 -5.31 -8.55 21.74
CA LEU A 374 -3.90 -8.45 21.36
C LEU A 374 -3.68 -7.44 20.23
N GLY A 375 -4.48 -7.52 19.16
CA GLY A 375 -4.40 -6.63 18.00
C GLY A 375 -4.58 -5.17 18.40
N PHE A 376 -5.58 -4.87 19.23
CA PHE A 376 -5.76 -3.53 19.78
C PHE A 376 -4.62 -3.07 20.69
N GLY A 377 -4.06 -3.98 21.50
CA GLY A 377 -2.86 -3.70 22.29
C GLY A 377 -1.66 -3.36 21.40
N LEU A 378 -1.47 -4.10 20.31
CA LEU A 378 -0.42 -3.88 19.32
C LEU A 378 -0.62 -2.58 18.52
N LEU A 379 -1.86 -2.21 18.16
CA LEU A 379 -2.15 -0.89 17.59
C LEU A 379 -1.68 0.24 18.52
N GLY A 380 -1.98 0.12 19.81
CA GLY A 380 -1.48 1.07 20.82
C GLY A 380 0.05 1.09 20.91
N TYR A 381 0.69 -0.07 20.89
CA TYR A 381 2.15 -0.19 20.86
C TYR A 381 2.76 0.52 19.64
N LEU A 382 2.29 0.23 18.43
CA LEU A 382 2.78 0.85 17.19
C LEU A 382 2.61 2.38 17.24
N THR A 383 1.45 2.83 17.70
CA THR A 383 1.15 4.26 17.87
C THR A 383 2.14 4.95 18.82
N VAL A 384 2.36 4.36 20.00
CA VAL A 384 3.29 4.90 20.99
C VAL A 384 4.72 4.84 20.48
N PHE A 385 5.10 3.76 19.80
CA PHE A 385 6.42 3.61 19.19
C PHE A 385 6.69 4.74 18.20
N TYR A 386 5.76 5.04 17.29
CA TYR A 386 5.97 6.12 16.32
C TYR A 386 6.01 7.49 16.93
N VAL A 387 5.12 7.80 17.89
CA VAL A 387 5.19 9.07 18.63
C VAL A 387 6.54 9.21 19.34
N ALA A 388 7.02 8.13 19.96
CA ALA A 388 8.30 8.09 20.64
C ALA A 388 9.49 8.25 19.70
N ALA A 389 9.49 7.52 18.59
CA ALA A 389 10.56 7.52 17.60
C ALA A 389 10.69 8.89 16.92
N GLN A 390 9.57 9.52 16.59
CA GLN A 390 9.54 10.89 16.07
C GLN A 390 10.06 11.90 17.09
N ARG A 391 9.61 11.79 18.35
CA ARG A 391 9.92 12.80 19.37
C ARG A 391 11.34 12.72 19.91
N TRP A 392 11.88 11.51 20.06
CA TRP A 392 13.12 11.28 20.80
C TRP A 392 14.25 10.64 19.98
N LEU A 393 13.93 9.94 18.89
CA LEU A 393 14.92 9.23 18.07
C LEU A 393 15.19 9.93 16.72
N GLY A 394 14.48 11.02 16.42
CA GLY A 394 14.61 11.75 15.16
C GLY A 394 14.15 10.95 13.93
N ALA A 395 13.39 9.88 14.14
CA ALA A 395 12.86 9.08 13.04
C ALA A 395 11.76 9.87 12.31
N TRP A 396 11.81 9.85 10.99
CA TRP A 396 10.87 10.53 10.11
C TRP A 396 9.96 9.52 9.43
N PHE A 397 8.66 9.72 9.66
CA PHE A 397 7.57 8.93 9.10
C PHE A 397 6.76 9.89 8.26
N PRO A 398 7.04 9.99 6.96
CA PRO A 398 6.24 10.84 6.09
C PRO A 398 4.78 10.40 6.14
N ALA A 399 3.89 11.38 6.10
CA ALA A 399 2.51 11.14 5.79
C ALA A 399 2.42 10.48 4.43
N GLU A 400 1.95 9.24 4.43
CA GLU A 400 1.52 8.61 3.19
C GLU A 400 0.30 9.40 2.68
N GLY A 401 0.23 9.63 1.37
CA GLY A 401 -0.93 10.24 0.74
C GLY A 401 -2.20 9.40 0.97
N PRO A 402 -3.36 9.82 0.43
CA PRO A 402 -4.51 8.93 0.37
C PRO A 402 -4.04 7.66 -0.34
N TYR A 403 -4.20 6.50 0.32
CA TYR A 403 -3.84 5.19 -0.23
C TYR A 403 -4.49 5.01 -1.60
N SER A 404 -3.78 5.43 -2.65
CA SER A 404 -4.30 5.53 -4.01
C SER A 404 -4.85 4.20 -4.48
N GLU A 405 -4.15 3.13 -4.11
CA GLU A 405 -4.56 1.75 -4.37
C GLU A 405 -5.96 1.43 -3.86
N ILE A 406 -6.32 1.85 -2.64
CA ILE A 406 -7.66 1.56 -2.09
C ILE A 406 -8.74 2.31 -2.86
N PHE A 407 -8.47 3.55 -3.27
CA PHE A 407 -9.41 4.36 -4.06
C PHE A 407 -9.60 3.84 -5.50
N ASN A 408 -8.64 3.06 -6.00
CA ASN A 408 -8.63 2.52 -7.37
C ASN A 408 -9.39 1.20 -7.53
N GLN A 409 -9.65 0.49 -6.44
CA GLN A 409 -10.32 -0.81 -6.48
C GLN A 409 -11.81 -0.71 -6.83
N TYR A 410 -12.36 -1.77 -7.43
CA TYR A 410 -13.81 -1.86 -7.71
C TYR A 410 -14.65 -1.82 -6.44
N LEU A 411 -14.17 -2.48 -5.38
CA LEU A 411 -14.83 -2.57 -4.08
C LEU A 411 -13.82 -2.16 -2.99
N PRO A 412 -13.64 -0.84 -2.73
CA PRO A 412 -12.61 -0.34 -1.82
C PRO A 412 -12.63 -0.95 -0.41
N PHE A 413 -13.80 -1.38 0.07
CA PHE A 413 -13.92 -2.02 1.38
C PHE A 413 -13.33 -3.44 1.44
N LEU A 414 -13.13 -4.10 0.29
CA LEU A 414 -12.54 -5.43 0.25
C LEU A 414 -11.01 -5.38 0.42
N ALA A 415 -10.33 -4.32 -0.03
CA ALA A 415 -8.87 -4.18 0.08
C ALA A 415 -8.34 -4.47 1.49
N PRO A 416 -8.83 -3.77 2.54
CA PRO A 416 -8.28 -3.96 3.88
C PRO A 416 -8.54 -5.37 4.42
N LEU A 417 -9.63 -5.99 3.97
CA LEU A 417 -10.04 -7.34 4.40
C LEU A 417 -9.21 -8.42 3.69
N THR A 418 -8.99 -8.32 2.39
CA THR A 418 -8.17 -9.27 1.62
C THR A 418 -6.73 -9.23 2.08
N VAL A 419 -6.14 -8.03 2.22
CA VAL A 419 -4.78 -7.85 2.76
C VAL A 419 -4.68 -8.41 4.18
N GLY A 420 -5.66 -8.12 5.04
CA GLY A 420 -5.68 -8.64 6.40
C GLY A 420 -5.73 -10.17 6.49
N VAL A 421 -6.51 -10.82 5.63
CA VAL A 421 -6.60 -12.29 5.59
C VAL A 421 -5.35 -12.92 5.01
N ILE A 422 -4.82 -12.39 3.90
CA ILE A 422 -3.60 -12.91 3.27
C ILE A 422 -2.43 -12.82 4.25
N ALA A 423 -2.09 -11.62 4.71
CA ALA A 423 -0.97 -11.41 5.63
C ALA A 423 -1.18 -12.12 6.97
N GLY A 424 -2.38 -12.05 7.53
CA GLY A 424 -2.68 -12.66 8.83
C GLY A 424 -2.54 -14.18 8.83
N ILE A 425 -2.87 -14.86 7.73
CA ILE A 425 -2.70 -16.32 7.64
C ILE A 425 -1.30 -16.69 7.19
N SER A 426 -0.79 -16.13 6.08
CA SER A 426 0.51 -16.54 5.54
C SER A 426 1.64 -16.24 6.52
N GLU A 427 1.71 -15.01 7.04
CA GLU A 427 2.85 -14.58 7.85
C GLU A 427 2.82 -15.22 9.24
N GLU A 428 1.66 -15.33 9.89
CA GLU A 428 1.59 -15.97 11.20
C GLU A 428 1.89 -17.47 11.11
N ILE A 429 1.48 -18.15 10.04
CA ILE A 429 1.83 -19.55 9.84
C ILE A 429 3.33 -19.70 9.54
N THR A 430 3.88 -18.89 8.63
CA THR A 430 5.28 -18.97 8.22
C THR A 430 6.23 -18.62 9.35
N TYR A 431 6.05 -17.46 9.99
CA TYR A 431 7.01 -16.96 10.97
C TYR A 431 6.72 -17.44 12.39
N ARG A 432 5.44 -17.45 12.82
CA ARG A 432 5.09 -17.81 14.20
C ARG A 432 4.95 -19.31 14.33
N LEU A 433 4.03 -19.94 13.60
CA LEU A 433 3.81 -21.38 13.76
C LEU A 433 5.03 -22.21 13.32
N PHE A 434 5.48 -22.05 12.08
CA PHE A 434 6.60 -22.83 11.56
C PHE A 434 7.95 -22.28 12.03
N GLY A 435 8.21 -20.98 11.84
CA GLY A 435 9.49 -20.36 12.17
C GLY A 435 9.91 -20.55 13.63
N ILE A 436 9.02 -20.29 14.60
CA ILE A 436 9.31 -20.50 16.03
C ILE A 436 9.52 -21.99 16.32
N SER A 437 8.70 -22.88 15.74
CA SER A 437 8.84 -24.34 15.95
C SER A 437 10.18 -24.86 15.42
N LEU A 438 10.60 -24.41 14.24
CA LEU A 438 11.87 -24.76 13.62
C LEU A 438 13.04 -24.22 14.45
N ALA A 439 13.03 -22.93 14.76
CA ALA A 439 14.09 -22.30 15.55
C ALA A 439 14.18 -22.92 16.94
N LYS A 440 13.05 -23.26 17.59
CA LYS A 440 13.04 -23.96 18.87
C LYS A 440 13.67 -25.34 18.79
N ARG A 441 13.43 -26.09 17.70
CA ARG A 441 14.02 -27.42 17.47
C ARG A 441 15.55 -27.37 17.41
N TYR A 442 16.09 -26.42 16.65
CA TYR A 442 17.53 -26.38 16.36
C TYR A 442 18.33 -25.53 17.35
N LEU A 443 17.82 -24.35 17.72
CA LEU A 443 18.52 -23.42 18.62
C LEU A 443 18.31 -23.79 20.09
N LYS A 444 17.29 -24.60 20.41
CA LYS A 444 16.89 -25.04 21.77
C LYS A 444 16.54 -23.91 22.74
N SER A 445 16.74 -22.64 22.36
CA SER A 445 16.41 -21.44 23.12
C SER A 445 15.05 -20.87 22.71
N THR A 446 14.19 -20.60 23.70
CA THR A 446 12.91 -19.94 23.44
C THR A 446 13.11 -18.48 23.03
N ALA A 447 14.09 -17.78 23.61
CA ALA A 447 14.37 -16.39 23.28
C ALA A 447 14.80 -16.25 21.80
N LEU A 448 15.72 -17.09 21.34
CA LEU A 448 16.13 -17.08 19.93
C LEU A 448 15.01 -17.57 18.99
N ALA A 449 14.21 -18.53 19.43
CA ALA A 449 13.06 -19.00 18.66
C ALA A 449 12.00 -17.91 18.44
N LEU A 450 11.87 -16.96 19.39
CA LEU A 450 11.01 -15.80 19.24
C LEU A 450 11.68 -14.70 18.39
N LEU A 451 12.96 -14.41 18.64
CA LEU A 451 13.66 -13.28 18.03
C LEU A 451 13.96 -13.48 16.54
N VAL A 452 14.47 -14.65 16.14
CA VAL A 452 14.97 -14.86 14.77
C VAL A 452 13.84 -14.78 13.73
N PRO A 453 12.72 -15.52 13.86
CA PRO A 453 11.62 -15.41 12.90
C PRO A 453 10.96 -14.03 12.93
N ALA A 454 10.90 -13.37 14.09
CA ALA A 454 10.39 -12.01 14.21
C ALA A 454 11.26 -11.00 13.45
N ALA A 455 12.59 -11.10 13.54
CA ALA A 455 13.50 -10.23 12.81
C ALA A 455 13.44 -10.47 11.29
N ILE A 456 13.39 -11.74 10.84
CA ILE A 456 13.24 -12.05 9.41
C ILE A 456 11.97 -11.38 8.86
N TRP A 457 10.83 -11.59 9.53
CA TRP A 457 9.56 -10.96 9.18
C TRP A 457 9.65 -9.43 9.17
N ALA A 458 10.18 -8.85 10.23
CA ALA A 458 10.22 -7.41 10.43
C ALA A 458 11.06 -6.69 9.37
N PHE A 459 12.27 -7.18 9.11
CA PHE A 459 13.18 -6.53 8.17
C PHE A 459 12.76 -6.72 6.70
N ALA A 460 11.86 -7.68 6.39
CA ALA A 460 11.23 -7.79 5.07
C ALA A 460 10.38 -6.55 4.69
N HIS A 461 10.06 -5.69 5.66
CA HIS A 461 9.26 -4.47 5.48
C HIS A 461 10.13 -3.19 5.47
N SER A 462 11.46 -3.30 5.41
CA SER A 462 12.37 -2.14 5.45
C SER A 462 12.30 -1.26 4.20
N ASN A 463 11.53 -1.66 3.18
CA ASN A 463 11.24 -0.90 1.96
C ASN A 463 10.10 0.13 2.13
N TYR A 464 9.36 0.09 3.24
CA TYR A 464 8.39 1.13 3.54
C TYR A 464 9.06 2.45 3.88
N PRO A 465 8.43 3.60 3.57
CA PRO A 465 9.02 4.93 3.76
C PRO A 465 9.05 5.29 5.25
N VAL A 466 10.01 4.73 5.98
CA VAL A 466 10.33 5.01 7.37
C VAL A 466 11.82 5.30 7.43
N PHE A 467 12.20 6.46 7.93
CA PHE A 467 13.60 6.90 7.90
C PHE A 467 14.14 7.14 9.30
N PRO A 468 15.32 6.61 9.66
CA PRO A 468 16.14 5.67 8.88
C PRO A 468 15.44 4.31 8.64
N VAL A 469 15.72 3.67 7.50
CA VAL A 469 15.02 2.44 7.04
C VAL A 469 15.03 1.27 8.01
N TYR A 470 16.05 1.18 8.89
CA TYR A 470 16.15 0.11 9.88
C TYR A 470 15.13 0.25 11.04
N VAL A 471 14.54 1.44 11.25
CA VAL A 471 13.60 1.68 12.35
C VAL A 471 12.36 0.80 12.21
N ARG A 472 11.86 0.60 10.98
CA ARG A 472 10.75 -0.30 10.68
C ARG A 472 11.06 -1.75 11.07
N GLY A 473 12.29 -2.20 10.79
CA GLY A 473 12.75 -3.54 11.17
C GLY A 473 12.84 -3.72 12.70
N ILE A 474 13.31 -2.71 13.44
CA ILE A 474 13.38 -2.78 14.91
C ILE A 474 11.96 -2.83 15.52
N GLU A 475 11.09 -1.91 15.09
CA GLU A 475 9.71 -1.83 15.54
C GLU A 475 8.97 -3.16 15.39
N LEU A 476 9.00 -3.70 14.17
CA LEU A 476 8.28 -4.93 13.84
C LEU A 476 8.94 -6.16 14.46
N THR A 477 10.24 -6.12 14.77
CA THR A 477 10.89 -7.22 15.50
C THR A 477 10.29 -7.34 16.91
N VAL A 478 10.09 -6.21 17.59
CA VAL A 478 9.44 -6.20 18.91
C VAL A 478 8.00 -6.69 18.80
N ALA A 479 7.22 -6.22 17.82
CA ALA A 479 5.87 -6.72 17.57
C ALA A 479 5.85 -8.23 17.27
N GLY A 480 6.78 -8.72 16.43
CA GLY A 480 6.90 -10.14 16.09
C GLY A 480 7.24 -11.01 17.31
N VAL A 481 8.06 -10.51 18.24
CA VAL A 481 8.31 -11.17 19.53
C VAL A 481 7.04 -11.21 20.38
N LEU A 482 6.26 -10.12 20.43
CA LEU A 482 4.97 -10.09 21.13
C LEU A 482 3.96 -11.07 20.53
N PHE A 483 3.88 -11.17 19.20
CA PHE A 483 3.11 -12.21 18.50
C PHE A 483 3.61 -13.62 18.84
N GLY A 484 4.92 -13.84 18.92
CA GLY A 484 5.48 -15.13 19.32
C GLY A 484 5.13 -15.49 20.77
N LEU A 485 5.17 -14.54 21.70
CA LEU A 485 4.70 -14.76 23.07
C LEU A 485 3.21 -15.07 23.13
N ALA A 486 2.41 -14.37 22.31
CA ALA A 486 0.99 -14.66 22.16
C ALA A 486 0.73 -16.06 21.59
N LEU A 487 1.51 -16.52 20.60
CA LEU A 487 1.44 -17.87 20.07
C LEU A 487 1.64 -18.91 21.18
N LEU A 488 2.70 -18.75 21.97
CA LEU A 488 3.03 -19.69 23.06
C LEU A 488 1.93 -19.75 24.13
N ARG A 489 1.16 -18.66 24.29
CA ARG A 489 0.18 -18.51 25.37
C ARG A 489 -1.26 -18.84 24.94
N TRP A 490 -1.67 -18.35 23.77
CA TRP A 490 -3.06 -18.34 23.29
C TRP A 490 -3.26 -19.09 21.96
N GLY A 491 -2.19 -19.44 21.26
CA GLY A 491 -2.23 -20.22 20.02
C GLY A 491 -2.35 -19.38 18.76
N ILE A 492 -2.17 -20.05 17.62
CA ILE A 492 -2.04 -19.41 16.30
C ILE A 492 -3.27 -18.63 15.85
N VAL A 493 -4.48 -19.06 16.21
CA VAL A 493 -5.71 -18.35 15.83
C VAL A 493 -5.78 -16.96 16.47
N ALA A 494 -5.25 -16.79 17.69
CA ALA A 494 -5.18 -15.48 18.31
C ALA A 494 -4.22 -14.55 17.55
N CYS A 495 -3.09 -15.07 17.07
CA CYS A 495 -2.15 -14.29 16.26
C CYS A 495 -2.75 -13.91 14.90
N ILE A 496 -3.39 -14.85 14.19
CA ILE A 496 -4.08 -14.59 12.91
C ILE A 496 -5.15 -13.50 13.09
N ALA A 497 -5.99 -13.61 14.12
CA ALA A 497 -7.04 -12.63 14.38
C ALA A 497 -6.49 -11.24 14.77
N ALA A 498 -5.41 -11.20 15.56
CA ALA A 498 -4.73 -9.97 15.92
C ALA A 498 -4.13 -9.27 14.70
N HIS A 499 -3.46 -10.02 13.83
CA HIS A 499 -2.88 -9.47 12.61
C HIS A 499 -3.96 -8.97 11.65
N PHE A 500 -5.00 -9.78 11.42
CA PHE A 500 -6.15 -9.40 10.60
C PHE A 500 -6.77 -8.06 11.04
N VAL A 501 -7.04 -7.89 12.34
CA VAL A 501 -7.68 -6.66 12.83
C VAL A 501 -6.75 -5.45 12.76
N ILE A 502 -5.43 -5.62 12.97
CA ILE A 502 -4.45 -4.54 12.79
C ILE A 502 -4.50 -4.02 11.35
N ASN A 503 -4.42 -4.92 10.36
CA ASN A 503 -4.42 -4.54 8.95
C ASN A 503 -5.78 -3.95 8.53
N ALA A 504 -6.89 -4.57 8.93
CA ALA A 504 -8.21 -4.05 8.62
C ALA A 504 -8.44 -2.63 9.18
N VAL A 505 -7.93 -2.33 10.38
CA VAL A 505 -8.03 -1.00 10.98
C VAL A 505 -7.08 -0.01 10.30
N LEU A 506 -5.78 -0.30 10.21
CA LEU A 506 -4.79 0.64 9.67
C LEU A 506 -5.07 0.99 8.20
N THR A 507 -5.47 0.01 7.40
CA THR A 507 -5.80 0.20 5.98
C THR A 507 -7.24 0.72 5.80
N GLY A 508 -8.14 0.48 6.77
CA GLY A 508 -9.54 0.90 6.71
C GLY A 508 -9.83 2.31 7.22
N VAL A 509 -9.10 2.82 8.22
CA VAL A 509 -9.30 4.18 8.78
C VAL A 509 -9.17 5.30 7.73
N PRO A 510 -8.22 5.26 6.77
CA PRO A 510 -8.11 6.27 5.72
C PRO A 510 -9.38 6.45 4.87
N LEU A 511 -10.18 5.39 4.70
CA LEU A 511 -11.47 5.46 4.02
C LEU A 511 -12.47 6.33 4.79
N LEU A 512 -12.47 6.24 6.13
CA LEU A 512 -13.33 7.02 7.02
C LEU A 512 -12.95 8.51 7.04
N THR A 513 -11.70 8.85 6.76
CA THR A 513 -11.20 10.24 6.79
C THR A 513 -11.10 10.90 5.41
N SER A 514 -11.54 10.21 4.35
CA SER A 514 -11.41 10.65 2.96
C SER A 514 -12.28 11.85 2.55
N GLY A 515 -13.27 12.22 3.36
CA GLY A 515 -14.20 13.33 3.10
C GLY A 515 -15.30 13.04 2.06
N HIS A 516 -15.30 11.88 1.41
CA HIS A 516 -16.28 11.48 0.39
C HIS A 516 -17.21 10.37 0.90
N GLY A 517 -18.53 10.54 0.74
CA GLY A 517 -19.53 9.66 1.34
C GLY A 517 -19.42 8.18 0.95
N GLY A 518 -19.09 7.87 -0.31
CA GLY A 518 -18.93 6.49 -0.78
C GLY A 518 -17.72 5.76 -0.19
N TYR A 519 -16.61 6.48 0.03
CA TYR A 519 -15.42 5.91 0.68
C TYR A 519 -15.62 5.83 2.19
N PHE A 520 -16.30 6.81 2.79
CA PHE A 520 -16.73 6.73 4.18
C PHE A 520 -17.59 5.48 4.46
N LEU A 521 -18.59 5.21 3.60
CA LEU A 521 -19.38 3.98 3.69
C LEU A 521 -18.51 2.73 3.55
N SER A 522 -17.55 2.73 2.62
CA SER A 522 -16.61 1.62 2.47
C SER A 522 -15.79 1.40 3.76
N GLY A 523 -15.33 2.46 4.41
CA GLY A 523 -14.67 2.38 5.72
C GLY A 523 -15.57 1.78 6.80
N LEU A 524 -16.84 2.17 6.87
CA LEU A 524 -17.81 1.58 7.80
C LEU A 524 -18.02 0.08 7.51
N LEU A 525 -18.09 -0.31 6.25
CA LEU A 525 -18.20 -1.72 5.84
C LEU A 525 -16.95 -2.52 6.26
N VAL A 526 -15.75 -1.95 6.14
CA VAL A 526 -14.52 -2.59 6.63
C VAL A 526 -14.59 -2.84 8.12
N ILE A 527 -14.89 -1.80 8.91
CA ILE A 527 -14.97 -1.92 10.38
C ILE A 527 -16.09 -2.92 10.76
N GLY A 528 -17.26 -2.84 10.13
CA GLY A 528 -18.36 -3.75 10.36
C GLY A 528 -17.98 -5.21 10.07
N ALA A 529 -17.42 -5.48 8.89
CA ALA A 529 -16.99 -6.82 8.48
C ALA A 529 -15.85 -7.34 9.37
N ALA A 530 -14.87 -6.49 9.69
CA ALA A 530 -13.77 -6.83 10.57
C ALA A 530 -14.22 -7.08 12.01
N LEU A 531 -15.41 -6.65 12.46
CA LEU A 531 -15.93 -6.95 13.80
C LEU A 531 -16.78 -8.23 13.87
N ILE A 532 -17.19 -8.82 12.73
CA ILE A 532 -18.03 -10.03 12.71
C ILE A 532 -17.45 -11.18 13.55
N PRO A 533 -16.16 -11.55 13.42
CA PRO A 533 -15.57 -12.62 14.22
C PRO A 533 -15.62 -12.34 15.73
N ALA A 534 -15.37 -11.10 16.15
CA ALA A 534 -15.41 -10.70 17.55
C ALA A 534 -16.84 -10.72 18.12
N VAL A 535 -17.83 -10.18 17.38
CA VAL A 535 -19.23 -10.16 17.82
C VAL A 535 -19.77 -11.58 17.97
N ALA A 536 -19.50 -12.45 16.99
CA ALA A 536 -19.89 -13.85 17.07
C ALA A 536 -19.19 -14.55 18.24
N GLY A 537 -17.89 -14.30 18.43
CA GLY A 537 -17.12 -14.82 19.56
C GLY A 537 -17.71 -14.43 20.93
N LEU A 538 -18.12 -13.17 21.09
CA LEU A 538 -18.78 -12.67 22.29
C LEU A 538 -20.13 -13.35 22.53
N ALA A 539 -20.93 -13.56 21.49
CA ALA A 539 -22.23 -14.22 21.59
C ALA A 539 -22.08 -15.68 22.07
N ILE A 540 -21.06 -16.40 21.58
CA ILE A 540 -20.75 -17.77 22.00
C ILE A 540 -20.26 -17.81 23.44
N ALA A 541 -19.35 -16.91 23.81
CA ALA A 541 -18.84 -16.82 25.18
C ALA A 541 -19.95 -16.52 26.20
N ARG A 542 -20.94 -15.70 25.83
CA ARG A 542 -22.15 -15.46 26.66
C ARG A 542 -22.99 -16.72 26.81
N ARG A 543 -23.23 -17.47 25.72
CA ARG A 543 -24.01 -18.73 25.77
C ARG A 543 -23.33 -19.82 26.59
N ALA A 544 -22.00 -19.85 26.64
CA ALA A 544 -21.26 -20.83 27.43
C ALA A 544 -21.13 -20.47 28.93
N SER A 545 -21.54 -19.26 29.32
CA SER A 545 -21.53 -18.79 30.71
C SER A 545 -22.92 -18.71 31.35
N LEU A 546 -23.98 -18.86 30.55
CA LEU A 546 -25.33 -19.24 30.94
C LEU A 546 -25.41 -20.77 31.03
#